data_AF-U1F8A1-F1
#
_entry.id   AF-U1F8A1-F1
#
_cell.length_a   1.000
_cell.length_b   1.000
_cell.length_c   1.000
_cell.angle_alpha   90.00
_cell.angle_beta   90.00
_cell.angle_gamma   90.00
#
_symmetry.space_group_name_H-M   'P 1'
#
loop_
_entity.id
_entity.type
_entity.pdbx_description
1 polymer ?
#
loop_
_entity_poly.entity_id
_entity_poly.type
_entity_poly.pdbx_seq_one_letter_code
_entity_poly.pdbx_strand_id
1 'polypeptide(L)'
;MKEVAVPSVDNSSSDHQPPNEVASESHDELQRGLDSRHMNMIAIGGAIGTGLFLASGATISQAGPGGALVAFVVIGLMVFLLMQSLGEMSALMPVPGAFETYATRFVSPSFGFALGWNYWFNWAITVAAELSAAGIVMQYWLPDSPGWVWSVIFLTILVVLNL
;
A
#
# COMPACT_ATOMS: atom_id res chain seq x y z
N MET A 1 64.66 -34.58 -17.13
CA MET A 1 63.59 -35.52 -17.54
C MET A 1 62.53 -34.70 -18.28
N LYS A 2 62.28 -35.01 -19.57
CA LYS A 2 61.03 -34.78 -20.35
C LYS A 2 60.54 -33.32 -20.47
N GLU A 3 60.06 -32.75 -21.58
CA GLU A 3 59.55 -33.12 -22.91
C GLU A 3 59.82 -31.90 -23.82
N VAL A 4 60.47 -32.05 -24.98
CA VAL A 4 59.87 -32.23 -26.32
C VAL A 4 58.77 -31.21 -26.64
N ALA A 5 59.11 -30.29 -27.54
CA ALA A 5 58.21 -29.32 -28.15
C ALA A 5 57.10 -30.01 -28.97
N VAL A 6 55.86 -29.60 -28.74
CA VAL A 6 54.68 -30.01 -29.52
C VAL A 6 54.51 -29.02 -30.69
N PRO A 7 54.27 -29.47 -31.93
CA PRO A 7 54.04 -28.59 -33.06
C PRO A 7 52.64 -27.97 -33.01
N SER A 8 52.53 -26.72 -33.42
CA SER A 8 51.28 -25.98 -33.61
C SER A 8 50.43 -26.65 -34.70
N VAL A 9 49.33 -27.29 -34.31
CA VAL A 9 48.29 -27.75 -35.22
C VAL A 9 47.14 -26.75 -35.20
N ASP A 10 46.89 -26.20 -36.38
CA ASP A 10 45.79 -25.33 -36.77
C ASP A 10 44.42 -25.97 -36.47
N ASN A 11 43.49 -25.20 -35.92
CA ASN A 11 42.07 -25.56 -35.95
C ASN A 11 41.22 -24.30 -36.02
N SER A 12 40.92 -23.88 -37.25
CA SER A 12 39.73 -23.10 -37.56
C SER A 12 38.49 -23.83 -37.05
N SER A 13 37.89 -23.38 -35.96
CA SER A 13 36.49 -23.65 -35.67
C SER A 13 35.90 -22.66 -34.66
N SER A 14 34.74 -22.13 -35.07
CA SER A 14 33.74 -21.39 -34.29
C SER A 14 34.13 -20.02 -33.76
N ASP A 15 33.73 -18.98 -34.51
CA ASP A 15 33.23 -17.73 -33.94
C ASP A 15 32.13 -18.07 -32.92
N HIS A 16 32.53 -18.38 -31.69
CA HIS A 16 31.65 -18.29 -30.54
C HIS A 16 31.69 -16.83 -30.08
N GLN A 17 30.87 -16.02 -30.72
CA GLN A 17 30.37 -14.78 -30.14
C GLN A 17 29.79 -15.14 -28.76
N PRO A 18 30.32 -14.61 -27.63
CA PRO A 18 29.62 -14.76 -26.37
C PRO A 18 28.27 -14.04 -26.50
N PRO A 19 27.13 -14.68 -26.15
CA PRO A 19 25.87 -13.97 -26.05
C PRO A 19 26.07 -12.87 -24.99
N ASN A 20 25.72 -11.65 -25.38
CA ASN A 20 25.64 -10.47 -24.52
C ASN A 20 25.33 -10.86 -23.07
N GLU A 21 26.23 -10.51 -22.17
CA GLU A 21 25.91 -10.30 -20.76
C GLU A 21 24.61 -9.49 -20.72
N VAL A 22 23.51 -10.18 -20.42
CA VAL A 22 22.29 -9.56 -19.94
C VAL A 22 22.72 -8.75 -18.74
N ALA A 23 22.72 -7.43 -18.93
CA ALA A 23 22.92 -6.44 -17.89
C ALA A 23 22.21 -6.95 -16.65
N SER A 24 22.97 -7.18 -15.58
CA SER A 24 22.44 -7.48 -14.26
C SER A 24 21.39 -6.41 -13.97
N GLU A 25 20.12 -6.79 -14.05
CA GLU A 25 19.05 -5.98 -13.47
C GLU A 25 19.45 -5.78 -12.03
N SER A 26 19.80 -4.54 -11.70
CA SER A 26 20.03 -4.12 -10.33
C SER A 26 18.72 -4.37 -9.61
N HIS A 27 18.63 -5.51 -8.92
CA HIS A 27 17.65 -5.72 -7.89
C HIS A 27 17.89 -4.61 -6.87
N ASP A 28 17.11 -3.54 -6.97
CA ASP A 28 17.05 -2.47 -6.01
C ASP A 28 16.47 -3.10 -4.74
N GLU A 29 17.35 -3.74 -3.98
CA GLU A 29 17.00 -4.51 -2.80
C GLU A 29 16.49 -3.50 -1.77
N LEU A 30 15.16 -3.45 -1.62
CA LEU A 30 14.49 -2.54 -0.70
C LEU A 30 15.14 -2.67 0.68
N GLN A 31 15.87 -1.63 1.08
CA GLN A 31 16.49 -1.59 2.39
C GLN A 31 15.38 -1.69 3.44
N ARG A 32 15.37 -2.78 4.23
CA ARG A 32 14.46 -2.94 5.37
C ARG A 32 14.85 -1.95 6.48
N GLY A 33 14.47 -0.68 6.29
CA GLY A 33 14.77 0.42 7.21
C GLY A 33 13.76 0.60 8.35
N LEU A 34 12.59 -0.04 8.26
CA LEU A 34 11.53 0.07 9.27
C LEU A 34 11.55 -1.14 10.21
N ASP A 35 11.93 -0.89 11.46
CA ASP A 35 11.76 -1.82 12.58
C ASP A 35 10.26 -2.17 12.74
N SER A 36 9.95 -3.40 13.15
CA SER A 36 8.59 -3.90 13.43
C SER A 36 7.75 -2.95 14.28
N ARG A 37 8.37 -2.24 15.22
CA ARG A 37 7.67 -1.24 16.04
C ARG A 37 7.10 -0.07 15.22
N HIS A 38 7.83 0.41 14.20
CA HIS A 38 7.40 1.53 13.35
C HIS A 38 6.29 1.08 12.42
N MET A 39 6.38 -0.14 11.89
CA MET A 39 5.32 -0.71 11.06
C MET A 39 4.00 -0.84 11.85
N ASN A 40 4.05 -1.31 13.09
CA ASN A 40 2.87 -1.36 13.96
C ASN A 40 2.33 0.03 14.29
N MET A 41 3.20 1.01 14.54
CA MET A 41 2.77 2.39 14.81
C MET A 41 2.04 3.00 13.60
N ILE A 42 2.57 2.79 12.39
CA ILE A 42 1.94 3.26 11.15
C ILE A 42 0.59 2.57 10.94
N ALA A 43 0.53 1.24 11.15
CA ALA A 43 -0.70 0.48 11.00
C ALA A 43 -1.79 0.94 11.97
N ILE A 44 -1.45 1.12 13.25
CA ILE A 44 -2.39 1.62 14.28
C ILE A 44 -2.81 3.06 13.96
N GLY A 45 -1.86 3.92 13.58
CA GLY A 45 -2.14 5.31 13.21
C GLY A 45 -3.05 5.44 12.00
N GLY A 46 -2.88 4.59 10.99
CA GLY A 46 -3.75 4.57 9.81
C GLY A 46 -5.12 3.93 10.08
N ALA A 47 -5.21 2.96 11.00
CA ALA A 47 -6.47 2.30 11.34
C ALA A 47 -7.39 3.18 12.22
N ILE A 48 -6.81 3.96 13.13
CA ILE A 48 -7.57 4.86 14.03
C ILE A 48 -7.74 6.22 13.35
N GLY A 49 -8.75 6.32 12.48
CA GLY A 49 -9.05 7.53 11.73
C GLY A 49 -10.23 8.35 12.28
N THR A 50 -10.51 9.45 11.59
CA THR A 50 -11.69 10.31 11.82
C THR A 50 -13.01 9.55 11.68
N GLY A 51 -13.04 8.47 10.89
CA GLY A 51 -14.20 7.58 10.74
C GLY A 51 -14.68 6.97 12.06
N LEU A 52 -13.77 6.64 12.99
CA LEU A 52 -14.17 6.10 14.29
C LEU A 52 -14.97 7.10 15.12
N PHE A 53 -14.75 8.40 14.97
CA PHE A 53 -15.47 9.42 15.74
C PHE A 53 -16.65 9.98 14.97
N LEU A 54 -16.44 10.39 13.71
CA LEU A 54 -17.46 11.06 12.90
C LEU A 54 -18.46 10.06 12.32
N ALA A 55 -17.99 8.92 11.76
CA ALA A 55 -18.87 7.94 11.15
C ALA A 55 -19.56 7.05 12.20
N SER A 56 -18.94 6.77 13.34
CA SER A 56 -19.60 6.04 14.43
C SER A 56 -20.76 6.84 15.01
N GLY A 57 -20.63 8.16 15.17
CA GLY A 57 -21.75 9.02 15.59
C GLY A 57 -22.94 8.92 14.63
N ALA A 58 -22.68 9.00 13.33
CA ALA A 58 -23.72 8.84 12.30
C ALA A 58 -24.31 7.42 12.28
N THR A 59 -23.50 6.39 12.48
CA THR A 59 -23.95 4.99 12.50
C THR A 59 -24.82 4.71 13.72
N ILE A 60 -24.42 5.16 14.91
CA ILE A 60 -25.19 4.99 16.14
C ILE A 60 -26.51 5.77 16.05
N SER A 61 -26.49 6.99 15.50
CA SER A 61 -27.70 7.79 15.31
C SER A 61 -28.70 7.13 14.37
N GLN A 62 -28.25 6.42 13.33
CA GLN A 62 -29.12 5.83 12.31
C GLN A 62 -29.55 4.40 12.64
N ALA A 63 -28.62 3.56 13.08
CA ALA A 63 -28.85 2.14 13.34
C ALA A 63 -29.15 1.82 14.81
N GLY A 64 -29.00 2.80 15.71
CA GLY A 64 -29.05 2.60 17.16
C GLY A 64 -27.79 1.92 17.71
N PRO A 65 -27.61 1.90 19.04
CA PRO A 65 -26.41 1.34 19.68
C PRO A 65 -26.25 -0.17 19.46
N GLY A 66 -27.36 -0.92 19.45
CA GLY A 66 -27.33 -2.36 19.17
C GLY A 66 -26.97 -2.68 17.71
N GLY A 67 -27.56 -1.95 16.76
CA GLY A 67 -27.27 -2.11 15.33
C GLY A 67 -25.82 -1.75 14.99
N ALA A 68 -25.29 -0.67 15.59
CA ALA A 68 -23.89 -0.28 15.42
C ALA A 68 -22.90 -1.35 15.92
N LEU A 69 -23.16 -1.97 17.07
CA LEU A 69 -22.30 -3.06 17.59
C LEU A 69 -22.34 -4.30 16.71
N VAL A 70 -23.52 -4.73 16.25
CA VAL A 70 -23.65 -5.88 15.36
C VAL A 70 -22.93 -5.62 14.04
N ALA A 71 -23.13 -4.43 13.45
CA ALA A 71 -22.42 -4.03 12.23
C ALA A 71 -20.90 -4.04 12.42
N PHE A 72 -20.41 -3.51 13.56
CA PHE A 72 -18.98 -3.50 13.88
C PHE A 72 -18.40 -4.92 13.98
N VAL A 73 -19.09 -5.84 14.65
CA VAL A 73 -18.63 -7.25 14.78
C VAL A 73 -18.64 -7.96 13.43
N VAL A 74 -19.68 -7.78 12.62
CA VAL A 74 -19.79 -8.44 11.31
C VAL A 74 -18.72 -7.93 10.35
N ILE A 75 -18.56 -6.60 10.24
CA ILE A 75 -17.53 -6.01 9.37
C ILE A 75 -16.13 -6.34 9.90
N GLY A 76 -15.92 -6.27 11.22
CA GLY A 76 -14.65 -6.62 11.85
C GLY A 76 -14.24 -8.07 11.58
N LEU A 77 -15.18 -9.02 11.67
CA LEU A 77 -14.92 -10.43 11.34
C LEU A 77 -14.57 -10.60 9.86
N MET A 78 -15.31 -9.94 8.97
CA MET A 78 -15.03 -9.97 7.53
C MET A 78 -13.63 -9.44 7.21
N VAL A 79 -13.26 -8.28 7.76
CA VAL A 79 -11.93 -7.67 7.54
C VAL A 79 -10.83 -8.51 8.16
N PHE A 80 -11.06 -9.11 9.34
CA PHE A 80 -10.11 -10.02 9.97
C PHE A 80 -9.79 -11.22 9.06
N LEU A 81 -10.81 -11.87 8.51
CA LEU A 81 -10.62 -12.99 7.58
C LEU A 81 -9.87 -12.56 6.31
N LEU A 82 -10.21 -11.40 5.75
CA LEU A 82 -9.52 -10.85 4.57
C LEU A 82 -8.04 -10.59 4.84
N MET A 83 -7.71 -9.97 5.97
CA MET A 83 -6.32 -9.70 6.35
C MET A 83 -5.55 -11.00 6.65
N GLN A 84 -6.19 -12.00 7.22
CA GLN A 84 -5.58 -13.31 7.46
C GLN A 84 -5.24 -14.01 6.14
N SER A 85 -6.15 -14.01 5.16
CA SER A 85 -5.88 -14.59 3.83
C SER A 85 -4.77 -13.84 3.09
N LEU A 86 -4.77 -12.50 3.14
CA LEU A 86 -3.73 -11.70 2.50
C LEU A 86 -2.36 -11.88 3.19
N GLY A 87 -2.36 -12.08 4.51
CA GLY A 87 -1.18 -12.40 5.29
C GLY A 87 -0.56 -13.74 4.91
N GLU A 88 -1.36 -14.79 4.71
CA GLU A 88 -0.89 -16.09 4.22
C GLU A 88 -0.28 -15.97 2.81
N MET A 89 -0.94 -15.24 1.90
CA MET A 89 -0.40 -14.99 0.56
C MET A 89 0.96 -14.26 0.62
N SER A 90 1.08 -13.26 1.50
CA SER A 90 2.31 -12.48 1.68
C SER A 90 3.44 -13.27 2.34
N ALA A 91 3.11 -14.21 3.24
CA ALA A 91 4.09 -15.10 3.85
C ALA A 91 4.62 -16.15 2.86
N LEU A 92 3.76 -16.66 1.97
CA LEU A 92 4.13 -17.65 0.96
C LEU A 92 4.92 -17.03 -0.22
N MET A 93 4.56 -15.81 -0.63
CA MET A 93 5.18 -15.12 -1.75
C MET A 93 5.51 -13.67 -1.35
N PRO A 94 6.68 -13.42 -0.74
CA PRO A 94 7.09 -12.08 -0.37
C PRO A 94 7.57 -11.33 -1.63
N VAL A 95 6.63 -10.83 -2.42
CA VAL A 95 6.93 -9.94 -3.53
C VAL A 95 6.91 -8.48 -3.05
N PRO A 96 7.90 -7.66 -3.46
CA PRO A 96 7.81 -6.22 -3.26
C PRO A 96 6.65 -5.69 -4.12
N GLY A 97 5.50 -5.44 -3.49
CA GLY A 97 4.29 -4.97 -4.17
C GLY A 97 3.07 -4.92 -3.25
N ALA A 98 2.05 -4.16 -3.63
CA ALA A 98 0.77 -4.07 -2.92
C ALA A 98 -0.15 -5.25 -3.27
N PHE A 99 -1.33 -5.31 -2.65
CA PHE A 99 -2.30 -6.40 -2.84
C PHE A 99 -2.78 -6.58 -4.29
N GLU A 100 -2.71 -5.52 -5.11
CA GLU A 100 -2.94 -5.57 -6.56
C GLU A 100 -2.00 -6.54 -7.28
N THR A 101 -0.78 -6.74 -6.77
CA THR A 101 0.20 -7.68 -7.32
C THR A 101 -0.31 -9.12 -7.22
N TYR A 102 -0.85 -9.49 -6.06
CA TYR A 102 -1.47 -10.79 -5.86
C TYR A 102 -2.71 -10.95 -6.74
N ALA A 103 -3.54 -9.92 -6.88
CA ALA A 103 -4.72 -9.98 -7.73
C ALA A 103 -4.38 -10.11 -9.23
N THR A 104 -3.35 -9.39 -9.70
CA THR A 104 -2.81 -9.51 -11.05
C THR A 104 -2.33 -10.93 -11.33
N ARG A 105 -1.68 -11.55 -10.32
CA ARG A 105 -1.08 -12.89 -10.44
C ARG A 105 -2.11 -14.02 -10.37
N PHE A 106 -3.10 -13.93 -9.47
CA PHE A 106 -4.04 -15.03 -9.19
C PHE A 106 -5.38 -14.90 -9.92
N VAL A 107 -5.78 -13.71 -10.38
CA VAL A 107 -7.07 -13.48 -11.05
C VAL A 107 -6.87 -13.15 -12.53
N SER A 108 -6.40 -11.95 -12.83
CA SER A 108 -6.07 -11.53 -14.19
C SER A 108 -5.33 -10.18 -14.18
N PRO A 109 -4.53 -9.87 -15.23
CA PRO A 109 -3.89 -8.57 -15.34
C PRO A 109 -4.85 -7.37 -15.37
N SER A 110 -6.01 -7.53 -16.02
CA SER A 110 -7.03 -6.47 -16.07
C SER A 110 -7.70 -6.23 -14.73
N PHE A 111 -7.90 -7.28 -13.93
CA PHE A 111 -8.46 -7.16 -12.58
C PHE A 111 -7.47 -6.48 -11.63
N GLY A 112 -6.18 -6.83 -11.72
CA GLY A 112 -5.12 -6.15 -10.99
C GLY A 112 -5.05 -4.65 -11.28
N PHE A 113 -5.11 -4.27 -12.57
CA PHE A 113 -5.17 -2.87 -12.98
C PHE A 113 -6.40 -2.14 -12.42
N ALA A 114 -7.58 -2.77 -12.48
CA ALA A 114 -8.81 -2.20 -11.94
C ALA A 114 -8.73 -1.99 -10.41
N LEU A 115 -8.12 -2.93 -9.69
CA LEU A 115 -7.90 -2.80 -8.25
C LEU A 115 -6.93 -1.67 -7.90
N GLY A 116 -5.83 -1.51 -8.65
CA GLY A 116 -4.90 -0.40 -8.45
C GLY A 116 -5.60 0.96 -8.60
N TRP A 117 -6.42 1.11 -9.64
CA TRP A 117 -7.24 2.32 -9.80
C TRP A 117 -8.27 2.49 -8.68
N ASN A 118 -8.97 1.43 -8.28
CA ASN A 118 -9.91 1.50 -7.17
C ASN A 118 -9.24 1.93 -5.86
N TYR A 119 -8.02 1.43 -5.62
CA TYR A 119 -7.22 1.79 -4.46
C TYR A 119 -6.80 3.25 -4.49
N TRP A 120 -6.34 3.75 -5.64
CA TRP A 120 -6.01 5.16 -5.79
C TRP A 120 -7.23 6.07 -5.54
N PHE A 121 -8.40 5.74 -6.10
CA PHE A 121 -9.64 6.48 -5.82
C PHE A 121 -10.04 6.41 -4.35
N ASN A 122 -9.89 5.26 -3.70
CA ASN A 122 -10.18 5.09 -2.29
C ASN A 122 -9.32 6.04 -1.44
N TRP A 123 -8.02 6.14 -1.73
CA TRP A 123 -7.13 7.09 -1.06
C TRP A 123 -7.51 8.55 -1.34
N ALA A 124 -7.79 8.92 -2.59
CA ALA A 124 -8.19 10.28 -2.94
C ALA A 124 -9.48 10.71 -2.21
N ILE A 125 -10.48 9.82 -2.16
CA ILE A 125 -11.74 10.04 -1.44
C ILE A 125 -11.49 10.14 0.07
N THR A 126 -10.61 9.30 0.62
CA THR A 126 -10.28 9.30 2.05
C THR A 126 -9.67 10.63 2.46
N VAL A 127 -8.70 11.15 1.71
CA VAL A 127 -8.10 12.47 1.99
C VAL A 127 -9.16 13.58 1.94
N ALA A 128 -10.04 13.56 0.94
CA ALA A 128 -11.14 14.53 0.85
C ALA A 128 -12.11 14.43 2.05
N ALA A 129 -12.40 13.21 2.51
CA ALA A 129 -13.24 12.96 3.67
C ALA A 129 -12.58 13.45 4.97
N GLU A 130 -11.28 13.23 5.15
CA GLU A 130 -10.52 13.71 6.32
C GLU A 130 -10.48 15.25 6.38
N LEU A 131 -10.25 15.92 5.25
CA LEU A 131 -10.27 17.38 5.18
C LEU A 131 -11.67 17.96 5.46
N SER A 132 -12.72 17.26 5.02
CA SER A 132 -14.11 17.64 5.32
C SER A 132 -14.43 17.46 6.81
N ALA A 133 -13.99 16.33 7.38
CA ALA A 133 -14.13 16.05 8.80
C ALA A 133 -13.41 17.10 9.66
N ALA A 134 -12.19 17.50 9.29
CA ALA A 134 -11.45 18.56 9.96
C ALA A 134 -12.21 19.90 9.95
N GLY A 135 -12.85 20.24 8.82
CA GLY A 135 -13.70 21.42 8.70
C GLY A 135 -14.93 21.38 9.61
N ILE A 136 -15.55 20.20 9.79
CA ILE A 136 -16.68 20.00 10.72
C ILE A 136 -16.22 20.15 12.17
N VAL A 137 -15.07 19.55 12.52
CA VAL A 137 -14.51 19.64 13.87
C VAL A 137 -14.13 21.08 14.23
N MET A 138 -13.57 21.85 13.30
CA MET A 138 -13.23 23.25 13.56
C MET A 138 -14.46 24.15 13.73
N GLN A 139 -15.55 23.88 12.99
CA GLN A 139 -16.81 24.59 13.18
C GLN A 139 -17.43 24.35 14.57
N TYR A 140 -17.17 23.20 15.20
CA TYR A 140 -17.62 22.97 16.57
C TYR A 140 -16.99 23.96 17.57
N TRP A 141 -15.72 24.36 17.35
CA TRP A 141 -15.01 25.30 18.23
C TRP A 141 -15.12 26.76 17.78
N LEU A 142 -15.15 26.99 16.46
CA LEU A 142 -15.20 28.32 15.83
C LEU A 142 -16.39 28.37 14.85
N PRO A 143 -17.63 28.50 15.36
CA PRO A 143 -18.86 28.35 14.56
C PRO A 143 -19.03 29.44 13.50
N ASP A 144 -18.42 30.61 13.68
CA ASP A 144 -18.51 31.72 12.72
C ASP A 144 -17.55 31.56 11.51
N SER A 145 -16.68 30.55 11.54
CA SER A 145 -15.69 30.33 10.48
C SER A 145 -16.18 29.32 9.42
N PRO A 146 -16.07 29.62 8.11
CA PRO A 146 -16.48 28.69 7.07
C PRO A 146 -15.61 27.42 7.05
N GLY A 147 -16.22 26.24 7.08
CA GLY A 147 -15.50 24.96 7.15
C GLY A 147 -14.48 24.73 6.02
N TRP A 148 -14.77 25.22 4.81
CA TRP A 148 -13.88 25.07 3.65
C TRP A 148 -12.52 25.77 3.86
N VAL A 149 -12.47 26.85 4.64
CA VAL A 149 -11.22 27.55 4.94
C VAL A 149 -10.28 26.64 5.72
N TRP A 150 -10.82 25.92 6.72
CA TRP A 150 -10.05 24.94 7.50
C TRP A 150 -9.60 23.77 6.65
N SER A 151 -10.45 23.25 5.76
CA SER A 151 -10.04 22.19 4.82
C SER A 151 -8.88 22.62 3.93
N VAL A 152 -8.88 23.85 3.39
CA VAL A 152 -7.77 24.39 2.58
C VAL A 152 -6.50 24.57 3.42
N ILE A 153 -6.61 25.05 4.66
CA ILE A 153 -5.48 25.22 5.57
C ILE A 153 -4.83 23.86 5.87
N PHE A 154 -5.61 22.85 6.26
CA PHE A 154 -5.09 21.51 6.55
C PHE A 154 -4.47 20.85 5.32
N LEU A 155 -5.10 21.00 4.14
CA LEU A 155 -4.54 20.52 2.88
C LEU A 155 -3.18 21.18 2.59
N THR A 156 -3.09 22.49 2.78
CA THR A 156 -1.85 23.24 2.56
C THR A 156 -0.75 22.74 3.49
N ILE A 157 -1.05 22.55 4.78
CA ILE A 157 -0.09 22.01 5.75
C ILE A 157 0.36 20.60 5.34
N LEU A 158 -0.58 19.73 4.95
CA LEU A 158 -0.28 18.36 4.53
C LEU A 158 0.66 18.35 3.32
N VAL A 159 0.36 19.14 2.29
CA VAL A 159 1.19 19.25 1.09
C VAL A 159 2.58 19.79 1.43
N VAL A 160 2.68 20.80 2.30
CA VAL A 160 3.96 21.38 2.73
C VAL A 160 4.81 20.38 3.54
N LEU A 161 4.19 19.53 4.36
CA LEU A 161 4.91 18.49 5.11
C LEU A 161 5.29 17.29 4.23
N ASN A 162 4.61 17.08 3.10
CA ASN A 162 4.86 15.98 2.19
C ASN A 162 5.98 16.28 1.17
N LEU A 163 6.16 17.55 0.79
CA LEU A 163 7.27 18.01 -0.04
C LEU A 163 8.61 18.03 0.72
#